data_AF-A0A7S2KJB7-F1
#
_entry.id   AF-A0A7S2KJB7-F1
#
_cell.length_a   1.000
_cell.length_b   1.000
_cell.length_c   1.000
_cell.angle_alpha   90.00
_cell.angle_beta   90.00
_cell.angle_gamma   90.00
#
_symmetry.space_group_name_H-M   'P 1'
#
loop_
_entity.id
_entity.type
_entity.pdbx_description
1 polymer ?
#
loop_
_entity_poly.entity_id
_entity_poly.type
_entity_poly.pdbx_seq_one_letter_code
_entity_poly.pdbx_strand_id
1 'polypeptide(L)'
;VVLPRRLSNGDVEFLRTFRFLFFRFRPDCYWCVVVFLSRSLLASLIQAIRNAAVQLMLLQCLFLPLLVLSVAKMPWSVKLANILDILITSMLCILLTILAIFVHIADTSLLDIVCSVAVVASFVSVVGAIACGLCIRF
;
A
#
# COMPACT_ATOMS: atom_id res chain seq x y z
N VAL A 1 -6.33 -4.03 -36.80
CA VAL A 1 -5.84 -4.25 -35.42
C VAL A 1 -4.91 -5.45 -35.46
N VAL A 2 -3.60 -5.24 -35.29
CA VAL A 2 -2.62 -6.33 -35.37
C VAL A 2 -2.72 -7.14 -34.08
N LEU A 3 -3.35 -8.32 -34.12
CA LEU A 3 -3.38 -9.22 -32.98
C LEU A 3 -1.96 -9.74 -32.71
N PRO A 4 -1.47 -9.73 -31.46
CA PRO A 4 -0.15 -10.29 -31.13
C PRO A 4 -0.14 -11.79 -31.44
N ARG A 5 0.93 -12.28 -32.08
CA ARG A 5 1.04 -13.66 -32.64
C ARG A 5 0.68 -14.78 -31.64
N ARG A 6 0.81 -14.55 -30.33
CA ARG A 6 0.44 -15.52 -29.28
C ARG A 6 -1.07 -15.64 -29.02
N LEU A 7 -1.86 -14.61 -29.38
CA LEU A 7 -3.33 -14.66 -29.33
C LEU A 7 -3.90 -15.53 -30.47
N SER A 8 -3.20 -15.58 -31.60
CA SER A 8 -3.57 -16.39 -32.77
C SER A 8 -3.40 -17.90 -32.55
N ASN A 9 -2.53 -18.30 -31.61
CA ASN A 9 -2.25 -19.69 -31.30
C ASN A 9 -3.20 -20.30 -30.25
N GLY A 10 -4.17 -19.53 -29.74
CA GLY A 10 -5.15 -20.04 -28.77
C GLY A 10 -4.54 -20.40 -27.41
N ASP A 11 -3.40 -19.82 -27.04
CA ASP A 11 -2.74 -20.04 -25.74
C ASP A 11 -3.57 -19.44 -24.60
N VAL A 12 -4.60 -20.19 -24.21
CA VAL A 12 -5.53 -19.84 -23.13
C VAL A 12 -4.80 -19.69 -21.79
N GLU A 13 -3.70 -20.40 -21.54
CA GLU A 13 -2.90 -20.24 -20.33
C GLU A 13 -2.15 -18.90 -20.27
N PHE A 14 -1.57 -18.46 -21.40
CA PHE A 14 -0.90 -17.16 -21.48
C PHE A 14 -1.93 -16.05 -21.31
N LEU A 15 -3.09 -16.16 -21.95
CA LEU A 15 -4.19 -15.22 -21.80
C LEU A 15 -4.75 -15.19 -20.38
N ARG A 16 -4.84 -16.33 -19.70
CA ARG A 16 -5.32 -16.42 -18.31
C ARG A 16 -4.33 -15.80 -17.34
N THR A 17 -3.03 -16.03 -17.54
CA THR A 17 -1.95 -15.44 -16.73
C THR A 17 -1.84 -13.94 -16.98
N PHE A 18 -1.90 -13.50 -18.23
CA PHE A 18 -1.89 -12.09 -18.62
C PHE A 18 -3.14 -11.37 -18.08
N ARG A 19 -4.31 -12.00 -18.18
CA ARG A 19 -5.55 -11.48 -17.59
C ARG A 19 -5.46 -11.43 -16.07
N PHE A 20 -4.90 -12.43 -15.42
CA PHE A 20 -4.72 -12.41 -13.97
C PHE A 20 -3.77 -11.29 -13.51
N LEU A 21 -2.67 -11.06 -14.24
CA LEU A 21 -1.68 -10.05 -13.89
C LEU A 21 -2.14 -8.62 -14.23
N PHE A 22 -2.79 -8.43 -15.38
CA PHE A 22 -3.13 -7.10 -15.91
C PHE A 22 -4.61 -6.70 -15.77
N PHE A 23 -5.57 -7.64 -15.76
CA PHE A 23 -6.99 -7.32 -15.57
C PHE A 23 -7.44 -7.28 -14.09
N ARG A 24 -6.54 -7.55 -13.13
CA ARG A 24 -6.84 -7.39 -11.69
C ARG A 24 -6.97 -5.93 -11.26
N PHE A 25 -6.34 -5.02 -12.01
CA PHE A 25 -6.38 -3.57 -11.78
C PHE A 25 -7.20 -2.88 -12.88
N ARG A 26 -7.77 -1.71 -12.58
CA ARG A 26 -8.49 -0.95 -13.63
C ARG A 26 -7.53 -0.59 -14.76
N PRO A 27 -7.96 -0.64 -16.03
CA PRO A 27 -7.09 -0.34 -17.19
C PRO A 27 -6.50 1.08 -17.12
N ASP A 28 -7.18 2.02 -16.46
CA ASP A 28 -6.70 3.40 -16.26
C ASP A 28 -5.53 3.54 -15.26
N CYS A 29 -5.17 2.47 -14.53
CA CYS A 29 -4.17 2.51 -13.44
C CYS A 29 -3.15 1.36 -13.50
N TYR A 30 -2.67 0.99 -14.69
CA TYR A 30 -1.69 -0.08 -14.87
C TYR A 30 -0.35 0.16 -14.15
N TRP A 31 0.05 1.43 -13.96
CA TRP A 31 1.25 1.80 -13.19
C TRP A 31 1.19 1.37 -11.73
N CYS A 32 -0.01 1.22 -11.16
CA CYS A 32 -0.18 0.80 -9.77
C CYS A 32 0.36 -0.61 -9.54
N VAL A 33 0.35 -1.50 -10.54
CA VAL A 33 0.90 -2.87 -10.41
C VAL A 33 2.37 -2.83 -10.00
N VAL A 34 3.16 -1.97 -10.67
CA VAL A 34 4.59 -1.81 -10.40
C VAL A 34 4.80 -1.23 -9.01
N VAL A 35 3.98 -0.26 -8.60
CA VAL A 35 4.03 0.35 -7.26
C VAL A 35 3.69 -0.67 -6.16
N PHE A 36 2.73 -1.56 -6.39
CA PHE A 36 2.38 -2.60 -5.42
C PHE A 36 3.45 -3.71 -5.34
N LEU A 37 4.07 -4.08 -6.46
CA LEU A 37 5.18 -5.03 -6.45
C LEU A 37 6.42 -4.43 -5.77
N SER A 38 6.75 -3.17 -6.08
CA SER A 38 7.87 -2.48 -5.46
C SER A 38 7.64 -2.29 -3.96
N ARG A 39 6.40 -2.06 -3.51
CA ARG A 39 6.05 -2.04 -2.07
C ARG A 39 6.53 -3.30 -1.36
N SER A 40 6.19 -4.48 -1.87
CA SER A 40 6.55 -5.75 -1.22
C SER A 40 8.05 -6.00 -1.23
N LEU A 41 8.73 -5.62 -2.32
CA LEU A 41 10.19 -5.71 -2.43
C LEU A 41 10.90 -4.77 -1.44
N LEU A 42 10.49 -3.49 -1.40
CA LEU A 42 11.03 -2.48 -0.49
C LEU A 42 10.75 -2.85 0.96
N ALA A 43 9.56 -3.34 1.29
CA ALA A 43 9.22 -3.81 2.64
C ALA A 43 10.13 -4.97 3.09
N SER A 44 10.52 -5.86 2.18
CA SER A 44 11.48 -6.94 2.49
C SER A 44 12.91 -6.40 2.65
N LEU A 45 13.31 -5.42 1.84
CA LEU A 45 14.64 -4.80 1.94
C LEU A 45 14.81 -4.02 3.24
N ILE A 46 13.77 -3.28 3.67
CA ILE A 46 13.81 -2.49 4.91
C ILE A 46 13.95 -3.41 6.12
N GLN A 47 13.36 -4.62 6.09
CA GLN A 47 13.51 -5.61 7.17
C GLN A 47 14.94 -6.15 7.33
N ALA A 48 15.82 -5.98 6.33
CA ALA A 48 17.23 -6.36 6.46
C ALA A 48 18.06 -5.36 7.31
N ILE A 49 17.48 -4.21 7.67
CA ILE A 49 18.16 -3.17 8.47
C ILE A 49 18.22 -3.61 9.93
N ARG A 50 19.42 -3.55 10.53
CA ARG A 50 19.67 -4.03 11.89
C ARG A 50 19.13 -3.10 12.99
N ASN A 51 18.93 -1.82 12.67
CA ASN A 51 18.44 -0.83 13.62
C ASN A 51 16.90 -0.77 13.56
N ALA A 52 16.26 -1.20 14.65
CA ALA A 52 14.79 -1.27 14.76
C ALA A 52 14.10 0.09 14.62
N ALA A 53 14.68 1.17 15.14
CA ALA A 53 14.10 2.52 15.05
C ALA A 53 14.05 2.99 13.58
N VAL A 54 15.18 2.84 12.89
CA VAL A 54 15.30 3.21 11.48
C VAL A 54 14.43 2.32 10.60
N GLN A 55 14.37 1.02 10.90
CA GLN A 55 13.50 0.07 10.20
C GLN A 55 12.03 0.49 10.30
N LEU A 56 11.52 0.74 11.51
CA LEU A 56 10.14 1.16 11.73
C LEU A 56 9.82 2.48 11.03
N MET A 57 10.73 3.45 11.10
CA MET A 57 10.56 4.75 10.46
C MET A 57 10.51 4.64 8.94
N LEU A 58 11.38 3.83 8.33
CA LEU A 58 11.37 3.59 6.88
C LEU A 58 10.12 2.82 6.43
N LEU A 59 9.66 1.84 7.21
CA LEU A 59 8.38 1.17 6.95
C LEU A 59 7.24 2.20 6.97
N GLN A 60 7.19 3.07 7.97
CA GLN A 60 6.15 4.08 8.10
C GLN A 60 6.17 5.06 6.91
N CYS A 61 7.34 5.54 6.51
CA CYS A 61 7.52 6.40 5.34
C CYS A 61 7.16 5.70 4.02
N LEU A 62 7.25 4.38 3.93
CA LEU A 62 6.83 3.62 2.76
C LEU A 62 5.30 3.42 2.74
N PHE A 63 4.70 2.99 3.85
CA PHE A 63 3.29 2.59 3.89
C PHE A 63 2.32 3.78 3.90
N LEU A 64 2.65 4.90 4.53
CA LEU A 64 1.80 6.11 4.56
C LEU A 64 1.46 6.68 3.17
N PRO A 65 2.43 7.03 2.31
CA PRO A 65 2.11 7.58 0.99
C PRO A 65 1.40 6.56 0.09
N LEU A 66 1.72 5.27 0.25
CA LEU A 66 1.03 4.20 -0.47
C LEU A 66 -0.43 4.07 -0.06
N LEU A 67 -0.74 4.25 1.23
CA LEU A 67 -2.11 4.27 1.71
C LEU A 67 -2.87 5.46 1.13
N VAL A 68 -2.29 6.67 1.17
CA VAL A 68 -2.90 7.86 0.55
C VAL A 68 -3.18 7.62 -0.93
N LEU A 69 -2.24 7.02 -1.65
CA LEU A 69 -2.41 6.67 -3.05
C LEU A 69 -3.52 5.63 -3.27
N SER A 70 -3.59 4.60 -2.41
CA SER A 70 -4.65 3.57 -2.44
C SER A 70 -6.04 4.18 -2.21
N VAL A 71 -6.18 5.13 -1.28
CA VAL A 71 -7.45 5.83 -1.01
C VAL A 71 -7.81 6.76 -2.19
N ALA A 72 -6.85 7.52 -2.72
CA ALA A 72 -7.10 8.49 -3.78
C ALA A 72 -7.39 7.86 -5.15
N LYS A 73 -6.70 6.77 -5.49
CA LYS A 73 -6.79 6.14 -6.82
C LYS A 73 -7.65 4.90 -6.87
N MET A 74 -7.98 4.27 -5.73
CA MET A 74 -8.76 3.03 -5.66
C MET A 74 -8.36 2.03 -6.77
N PRO A 75 -7.11 1.52 -6.72
CA PRO A 75 -6.48 0.85 -7.85
C PRO A 75 -7.16 -0.47 -8.22
N TRP A 76 -7.82 -1.12 -7.26
CA TRP A 76 -8.49 -2.39 -7.47
C TRP A 76 -9.79 -2.19 -8.27
N SER A 77 -10.04 -3.08 -9.23
CA SER A 77 -11.29 -3.08 -10.02
C SER A 77 -12.51 -3.42 -9.15
N VAL A 78 -12.31 -4.23 -8.10
CA VAL A 78 -13.33 -4.64 -7.14
C VAL A 78 -13.32 -3.69 -5.94
N LYS A 79 -14.47 -3.05 -5.66
CA LYS A 79 -14.63 -2.10 -4.53
C LYS A 79 -14.27 -2.73 -3.18
N LEU A 80 -14.68 -3.97 -2.94
CA LEU A 80 -14.38 -4.71 -1.72
C LEU A 80 -12.86 -4.91 -1.53
N ALA A 81 -12.13 -5.16 -2.61
CA ALA A 81 -10.67 -5.30 -2.56
C ALA A 81 -9.98 -3.97 -2.19
N ASN A 82 -10.48 -2.82 -2.66
CA ASN A 82 -9.99 -1.51 -2.22
C ASN A 82 -10.22 -1.30 -0.72
N ILE A 83 -11.43 -1.61 -0.22
CA ILE A 83 -11.76 -1.45 1.20
C ILE A 83 -10.85 -2.31 2.07
N LEU A 84 -10.67 -3.58 1.71
CA LEU A 84 -9.78 -4.48 2.45
C LEU A 84 -8.32 -4.03 2.41
N ASP A 85 -7.80 -3.60 1.26
CA ASP A 85 -6.41 -3.15 1.14
C ASP A 85 -6.17 -1.86 1.96
N ILE A 86 -7.10 -0.91 1.94
CA ILE A 86 -7.06 0.31 2.76
C ILE A 86 -7.14 -0.05 4.25
N LEU A 87 -8.05 -0.95 4.65
CA LEU A 87 -8.19 -1.38 6.03
C LEU A 87 -6.91 -2.07 6.53
N ILE A 88 -6.38 -3.03 5.79
CA ILE A 88 -5.16 -3.75 6.17
C ILE A 88 -3.97 -2.80 6.27
N THR A 89 -3.78 -1.92 5.28
CA THR A 89 -2.68 -0.94 5.31
C THR A 89 -2.82 0.08 6.45
N SER A 90 -4.04 0.50 6.79
CA SER A 90 -4.30 1.36 7.95
C SER A 90 -3.94 0.68 9.28
N MET A 91 -4.33 -0.59 9.43
CA MET A 91 -4.02 -1.37 10.64
C MET A 91 -2.52 -1.59 10.80
N LEU A 92 -1.82 -1.87 9.69
CA LEU A 92 -0.36 -1.94 9.67
C LEU A 92 0.29 -0.62 10.09
N CYS A 93 -0.19 0.52 9.57
CA CYS A 93 0.33 1.83 9.96
C CYS A 93 0.12 2.12 11.45
N ILE A 94 -1.05 1.78 12.02
CA ILE A 94 -1.32 1.92 13.46
C ILE A 94 -0.34 1.06 14.26
N LEU A 95 -0.19 -0.21 13.88
CA LEU A 95 0.69 -1.15 14.57
C LEU A 95 2.14 -0.66 14.55
N LEU A 96 2.61 -0.16 13.41
CA LEU A 96 3.93 0.45 13.28
C LEU A 96 4.09 1.70 14.16
N THR A 97 3.07 2.56 14.28
CA THR A 97 3.15 3.71 15.20
C THR A 97 3.23 3.29 16.67
N ILE A 98 2.49 2.25 17.07
CA ILE A 98 2.57 1.71 18.44
C ILE A 98 4.00 1.18 18.69
N LEU A 99 4.54 0.40 17.76
CA LEU A 99 5.91 -0.12 17.86
C LEU A 99 6.96 1.00 17.89
N ALA A 100 6.76 2.06 17.10
CA ALA A 100 7.67 3.22 17.10
C ALA A 100 7.69 3.93 18.45
N ILE A 101 6.53 4.09 19.10
CA ILE A 101 6.45 4.66 20.46
C ILE A 101 7.23 3.81 21.47
N PHE A 102 7.16 2.48 21.38
CA PHE A 102 7.92 1.58 22.25
C PHE A 102 9.44 1.68 22.04
N VAL A 103 9.88 1.93 20.80
CA VAL A 103 11.30 2.00 20.45
C VAL A 103 11.92 3.37 20.77
N HIS A 104 11.13 4.44 20.82
CA HIS A 104 11.58 5.83 20.98
C HIS A 104 12.04 6.22 22.40
N ILE A 105 12.29 5.25 23.27
CA ILE A 105 12.80 5.48 24.64
C ILE A 105 14.30 5.91 24.62
N ALA A 106 14.94 6.02 23.46
CA ALA A 106 16.33 6.44 23.28
C ALA A 106 16.43 7.81 22.57
N ASP A 107 16.91 8.83 23.29
CA ASP A 107 16.95 10.26 22.97
C ASP A 107 17.27 10.65 21.51
N THR A 108 16.36 11.36 20.82
CA THR A 108 16.67 12.24 19.67
C THR A 108 15.50 13.14 19.27
N SER A 109 15.68 14.47 19.34
CA SER A 109 14.61 15.49 19.18
C SER A 109 13.93 15.53 17.80
N LEU A 110 14.60 15.05 16.74
CA LEU A 110 14.03 14.98 15.39
C LEU A 110 13.08 13.80 15.20
N LEU A 111 13.32 12.70 15.94
CA LEU A 111 12.46 11.52 15.89
C LEU A 111 11.09 11.81 16.51
N ASP A 112 11.01 12.65 17.53
CA ASP A 112 9.73 13.08 18.14
C ASP A 112 8.79 13.77 17.14
N ILE A 113 9.33 14.66 16.31
CA ILE A 113 8.55 15.39 15.30
C ILE A 113 8.06 14.43 14.21
N VAL A 114 8.92 13.53 13.73
CA VAL A 114 8.55 12.55 12.70
C VAL A 114 7.52 11.56 13.23
N CYS A 115 7.66 11.11 14.48
CA CYS A 115 6.74 10.17 15.10
C CYS A 115 5.36 10.79 15.33
N SER A 116 5.31 12.04 15.83
CA SER A 116 4.04 12.77 16.01
C SER A 116 3.32 13.03 14.68
N VAL A 117 4.04 13.44 13.62
CA VAL A 117 3.46 13.59 12.28
C VAL A 117 2.96 12.24 11.73
N ALA A 118 3.71 11.16 11.93
CA ALA A 118 3.30 9.82 11.50
C ALA A 118 2.04 9.32 12.23
N VAL A 119 1.88 9.65 13.51
CA VAL A 119 0.67 9.37 14.30
C VAL A 119 -0.51 10.16 13.75
N VAL A 120 -0.37 11.47 13.54
CA VAL A 120 -1.45 12.30 12.97
C VAL A 120 -1.85 11.78 11.58
N ALA A 121 -0.87 11.43 10.74
CA ALA A 121 -1.12 10.87 9.41
C ALA A 121 -1.84 9.52 9.47
N SER A 122 -1.50 8.63 10.41
CA SER A 122 -2.20 7.35 10.57
C SER A 122 -3.64 7.56 11.05
N PHE A 123 -3.92 8.49 11.95
CA PHE A 123 -5.29 8.85 12.34
C PHE A 123 -6.11 9.42 11.18
N VAL A 124 -5.54 10.35 10.40
CA VAL A 124 -6.20 10.90 9.20
C VAL A 124 -6.49 9.80 8.18
N SER A 125 -5.58 8.84 8.03
CA SER A 125 -5.73 7.71 7.12
C SER A 125 -6.93 6.82 7.48
N VAL A 126 -7.15 6.59 8.78
CA VAL A 126 -8.27 5.80 9.30
C VAL A 126 -9.60 6.54 9.12
N VAL A 127 -9.64 7.83 9.42
CA VAL A 127 -10.82 8.67 9.20
C VAL A 127 -11.16 8.72 7.71
N GLY A 128 -10.15 8.86 6.85
CA GLY A 128 -10.29 8.78 5.40
C GLY A 128 -10.84 7.43 4.94
N ALA A 129 -10.33 6.32 5.48
CA ALA A 129 -10.82 4.97 5.18
C ALA A 129 -12.28 4.77 5.59
N ILE A 130 -12.67 5.25 6.79
CA ILE A 130 -14.04 5.18 7.31
C ILE A 130 -14.98 6.04 6.45
N ALA A 131 -14.59 7.28 6.15
CA ALA A 131 -15.37 8.18 5.30
C ALA A 131 -15.55 7.58 3.88
N CYS A 132 -14.49 7.01 3.32
CA CYS A 132 -14.55 6.36 2.01
C CYS A 132 -15.44 5.11 2.03
N GLY A 133 -15.34 4.29 3.09
CA GLY A 133 -16.21 3.13 3.29
C GLY A 133 -17.69 3.51 3.46
N LEU A 134 -17.97 4.63 4.13
CA LEU A 134 -19.32 5.19 4.26
C LEU A 134 -19.84 5.74 2.93
N CYS A 135 -19.02 6.49 2.17
CA CYS A 135 -19.38 7.03 0.86
C CYS A 135 -19.59 5.95 -0.21
N ILE A 136 -19.01 4.75 -0.08
CA ILE A 136 -19.23 3.63 -1.00
C ILE A 136 -20.54 2.87 -0.70
N ARG A 137 -21.08 3.01 0.52
CA ARG A 137 -22.28 2.29 0.98
C ARG A 137 -23.58 3.04 0.70
N PHE A 138 -23.52 4.34 0.40
CA PHE A 138 -24.61 5.16 -0.15
C PHE A 138 -24.46 5.27 -1.68
#